data_AF-A0A094DUN1-F1
#
_entry.id   AF-A0A094DUN1-F1
#
_cell.length_a   1.000
_cell.length_b   1.000
_cell.length_c   1.000
_cell.angle_alpha   90.00
_cell.angle_beta   90.00
_cell.angle_gamma   90.00
#
_symmetry.space_group_name_H-M   'P 1'
#
loop_
_entity.id
_entity.type
_entity.pdbx_description
1 polymer ?
#
loop_
_entity_poly.entity_id
_entity_poly.type
_entity_poly.pdbx_seq_one_letter_code
_entity_poly.pdbx_strand_id
1 'polypeptide(L)'
;MALVHPQTHQAPTTTSPSPYALPVSFPSSIASPLAWTGADLADESYIYYLTSSDLSEIKSALVVFKSHGLNGDLATPTTFPLPTLGPKLRALSSELYSGRGVCLIRGLEKGMYEGEEGMVVFMGLQSYVAGMKGRQDERGNMFVHITPSAYEDEANHARHSMDSLPFHTEANGDILAWQTRAAAAEGGKCILSSAYTAYNILANTCPEVIHTLAKPDWPFA
;
A
#
# COMPACT_ATOMS: atom_id res chain seq x y z
N MET A 1 69.22 -14.23 29.00
CA MET A 1 67.94 -14.22 29.74
C MET A 1 67.20 -12.98 29.30
N ALA A 2 66.15 -13.15 28.50
CA ALA A 2 65.58 -12.11 27.65
C ALA A 2 64.71 -11.12 28.42
N LEU A 3 64.92 -9.83 28.15
CA LEU A 3 64.05 -8.72 28.53
C LEU A 3 62.76 -8.80 27.71
N VAL A 4 61.61 -8.90 28.38
CA VAL A 4 60.30 -8.80 27.75
C VAL A 4 59.78 -7.38 27.96
N HIS A 5 59.60 -6.65 26.87
CA HIS A 5 59.02 -5.30 26.85
C HIS A 5 57.58 -5.30 27.43
N PRO A 6 57.16 -4.22 28.12
CA PRO A 6 55.77 -4.05 28.49
C PRO A 6 54.95 -3.83 27.20
N GLN A 7 53.99 -4.72 26.95
CA GLN A 7 52.99 -4.52 25.92
C GLN A 7 52.17 -3.28 26.28
N THR A 8 52.26 -2.25 25.45
CA THR A 8 51.33 -1.12 25.49
C THR A 8 49.95 -1.63 25.12
N HIS A 9 49.06 -1.73 26.11
CA HIS A 9 47.63 -1.86 25.87
C HIS A 9 47.16 -0.61 25.13
N GLN A 10 46.96 -0.70 23.81
CA GLN A 10 46.13 0.27 23.12
C GLN A 10 44.69 0.05 23.60
N ALA A 11 44.10 1.07 24.20
CA ALA A 11 42.67 1.10 24.45
C ALA A 11 41.95 0.94 23.10
N PRO A 12 40.89 0.12 23.00
CA PRO A 12 40.08 0.09 21.80
C PRO A 12 39.53 1.51 21.58
N THR A 13 39.96 2.17 20.51
CA THR A 13 39.29 3.35 19.98
C THR A 13 37.93 2.91 19.48
N THR A 14 36.96 2.76 20.38
CA THR A 14 35.54 2.83 20.05
C THR A 14 35.25 4.29 19.75
N THR A 15 35.56 4.71 18.52
CA THR A 15 35.02 5.95 17.99
C THR A 15 33.51 5.72 17.89
N SER A 16 32.75 6.27 18.85
CA SER A 16 31.29 6.27 18.73
C SER A 16 30.95 6.87 17.36
N PRO A 17 30.10 6.20 16.55
CA PRO A 17 29.74 6.75 15.25
C PRO A 17 29.17 8.14 15.44
N SER A 18 29.55 9.08 14.56
CA SER A 18 29.01 10.44 14.59
C SER A 18 27.48 10.36 14.61
N PRO A 19 26.80 11.07 15.52
CA PRO A 19 25.33 11.09 15.53
C PRO A 19 24.77 11.70 14.23
N TYR A 20 25.59 12.44 13.49
CA TYR A 20 25.28 13.04 12.19
C TYR A 20 25.72 12.16 10.99
N ALA A 21 26.17 10.92 11.23
CA ALA A 21 26.38 9.93 10.19
C ALA A 21 25.22 8.94 10.20
N LEU A 22 24.93 8.29 9.06
CA LEU A 22 23.93 7.23 9.00
C LEU A 22 24.30 6.03 9.89
N PRO A 23 23.31 5.27 10.39
CA PRO A 23 23.59 3.98 11.02
C PRO A 23 24.40 3.07 10.08
N VAL A 24 25.30 2.26 10.64
CA VAL A 24 26.31 1.49 9.89
C VAL A 24 25.71 0.57 8.79
N SER A 25 24.49 0.06 9.00
CA SER A 25 23.81 -0.84 8.05
C SER A 25 22.86 -0.14 7.08
N PHE A 26 22.75 1.18 7.15
CA PHE A 26 21.77 1.96 6.38
C PHE A 26 22.42 2.53 5.11
N PRO A 27 21.78 2.40 3.93
CA PRO A 27 22.34 2.90 2.69
C PRO A 27 22.29 4.44 2.65
N SER A 28 23.27 5.08 2.01
CA SER A 28 23.25 6.54 1.80
C SER A 28 22.11 7.01 0.89
N SER A 29 21.62 6.12 0.03
CA SER A 29 20.44 6.33 -0.80
C SER A 29 19.88 4.98 -1.25
N ILE A 30 18.58 4.92 -1.44
CA ILE A 30 17.87 3.77 -2.01
C ILE A 30 17.58 4.09 -3.48
N ALA A 31 18.27 3.38 -4.37
CA ALA A 31 18.00 3.40 -5.81
C ALA A 31 16.92 2.36 -6.14
N SER A 32 15.66 2.79 -6.13
CA SER A 32 14.50 1.93 -6.39
C SER A 32 13.44 2.71 -7.20
N PRO A 33 12.67 2.06 -8.10
CA PRO A 33 11.51 2.68 -8.73
C PRO A 33 10.45 3.16 -7.73
N LEU A 34 10.47 2.64 -6.50
CA LEU A 34 9.66 3.12 -5.37
C LEU A 34 10.06 4.52 -4.89
N ALA A 35 11.27 5.00 -5.20
CA ALA A 35 11.79 6.32 -4.80
C ALA A 35 11.40 7.42 -5.80
N TRP A 36 10.09 7.65 -5.97
CA TRP A 36 9.53 8.67 -6.85
C TRP A 36 9.08 9.94 -6.10
N THR A 37 8.94 11.02 -6.85
CA THR A 37 8.26 12.27 -6.47
C THR A 37 6.98 12.44 -7.29
N GLY A 38 6.15 13.44 -6.93
CA GLY A 38 4.93 13.71 -7.70
C GLY A 38 5.19 14.06 -9.17
N ALA A 39 6.36 14.62 -9.50
CA ALA A 39 6.74 14.91 -10.89
C ALA A 39 6.96 13.64 -11.72
N ASP A 40 7.47 12.58 -11.09
CA ASP A 40 7.72 11.29 -11.76
C ASP A 40 6.42 10.53 -12.08
N LEU A 41 5.29 10.94 -11.50
CA LEU A 41 3.96 10.38 -11.76
C LEU A 41 3.12 11.26 -12.71
N ALA A 42 3.67 12.37 -13.22
CA ALA A 42 2.93 13.32 -14.03
C ALA A 42 2.45 12.77 -15.39
N ASP A 43 3.09 11.70 -15.88
CA ASP A 43 2.73 11.04 -17.13
C ASP A 43 1.54 10.06 -17.01
N GLU A 44 1.01 9.89 -15.79
CA GLU A 44 -0.09 8.99 -15.48
C GLU A 44 0.15 7.51 -15.87
N SER A 45 1.42 7.10 -16.04
CA SER A 45 1.79 5.71 -16.39
C SER A 45 1.41 4.67 -15.33
N TYR A 46 1.02 5.11 -14.13
CA TYR A 46 0.47 4.28 -13.06
C TYR A 46 -1.02 3.96 -13.26
N ILE A 47 -1.69 4.57 -14.25
CA ILE A 47 -3.11 4.37 -14.53
C ILE A 47 -3.30 3.29 -15.60
N TYR A 48 -4.01 2.22 -15.26
CA TYR A 48 -4.52 1.24 -16.20
C TYR A 48 -5.98 1.55 -16.55
N TYR A 49 -6.24 1.92 -17.80
CA TYR A 49 -7.59 2.14 -18.30
C TYR A 49 -8.18 0.83 -18.81
N LEU A 50 -9.28 0.39 -18.19
CA LEU A 50 -10.06 -0.76 -18.62
C LEU A 50 -10.59 -0.51 -20.03
N THR A 51 -10.28 -1.43 -20.93
CA THR A 51 -10.81 -1.44 -22.29
C THR A 51 -12.24 -1.98 -22.30
N SER A 52 -12.97 -1.77 -23.41
CA SER A 52 -14.29 -2.38 -23.58
C SER A 52 -14.26 -3.92 -23.48
N SER A 53 -13.16 -4.55 -23.91
CA SER A 53 -12.95 -5.99 -23.75
C SER A 53 -12.80 -6.37 -22.28
N ASP A 54 -12.01 -5.61 -21.52
CA ASP A 54 -11.83 -5.85 -20.09
C ASP A 54 -13.17 -5.73 -19.34
N LEU A 55 -13.96 -4.69 -19.65
CA LEU A 55 -15.29 -4.48 -19.05
C LEU A 55 -16.27 -5.61 -19.40
N SER A 56 -16.27 -6.08 -20.65
CA SER A 56 -17.11 -7.22 -21.07
C SER A 56 -16.69 -8.53 -20.38
N GLU A 57 -15.40 -8.70 -20.13
CA GLU A 57 -14.86 -9.85 -19.41
C GLU A 57 -15.26 -9.81 -17.93
N ILE A 58 -15.14 -8.66 -17.26
CA ILE A 58 -15.61 -8.45 -15.88
C ILE A 58 -17.09 -8.79 -15.75
N LYS A 59 -17.92 -8.32 -16.69
CA LYS A 59 -19.36 -8.64 -16.70
C LYS A 59 -19.61 -10.14 -16.83
N SER A 60 -18.89 -10.83 -17.71
CA SER A 60 -19.00 -12.29 -17.88
C SER A 60 -18.56 -13.03 -16.62
N ALA A 61 -17.45 -12.61 -16.00
CA ALA A 61 -16.93 -13.20 -14.77
C ALA A 61 -17.91 -13.04 -13.60
N LEU A 62 -18.60 -11.89 -13.50
CA LEU A 62 -19.65 -11.67 -12.50
C LEU A 62 -20.82 -12.63 -12.69
N VAL A 63 -21.25 -12.90 -13.94
CA VAL A 63 -22.31 -13.88 -14.22
C VAL A 63 -21.90 -15.29 -13.78
N VAL A 64 -20.67 -15.69 -14.09
CA VAL A 64 -20.11 -16.98 -13.65
C VAL A 64 -20.09 -17.06 -12.12
N PHE A 65 -19.57 -16.03 -11.44
CA PHE A 65 -19.50 -15.99 -9.99
C PHE A 65 -20.89 -16.17 -9.34
N LYS A 66 -21.88 -15.40 -9.81
CA LYS A 66 -23.26 -15.47 -9.31
C LYS A 66 -23.89 -16.85 -9.53
N SER A 67 -23.52 -17.57 -10.59
CA SER A 67 -24.02 -18.92 -10.84
C SER A 67 -23.60 -19.94 -9.77
N HIS A 68 -22.53 -19.66 -9.02
CA HIS A 68 -22.08 -20.51 -7.92
C HIS A 68 -22.86 -20.29 -6.61
N GLY A 69 -23.60 -19.18 -6.46
CA GLY A 69 -24.32 -18.86 -5.22
C GLY A 69 -23.41 -18.67 -4.01
N LEU A 70 -22.19 -18.18 -4.22
CA LEU A 70 -21.18 -17.98 -3.19
C LEU A 70 -21.23 -16.57 -2.59
N ASN A 71 -20.71 -16.43 -1.37
CA ASN A 71 -20.44 -15.13 -0.77
C ASN A 71 -19.25 -14.43 -1.45
N GLY A 72 -19.29 -13.11 -1.56
CA GLY A 72 -18.31 -12.32 -2.31
C GLY A 72 -16.85 -12.45 -1.85
N ASP A 73 -16.59 -12.85 -0.61
CA ASP A 73 -15.24 -13.15 -0.10
C ASP A 73 -14.58 -14.34 -0.81
N LEU A 74 -15.39 -15.24 -1.38
CA LEU A 74 -14.97 -16.39 -2.18
C LEU A 74 -14.73 -16.04 -3.66
N ALA A 75 -14.68 -14.75 -4.02
CA ALA A 75 -14.19 -14.33 -5.33
C ALA A 75 -12.68 -14.59 -5.44
N THR A 76 -12.33 -15.50 -6.33
CA THR A 76 -10.98 -16.00 -6.61
C THR A 76 -10.78 -16.09 -8.12
N PRO A 77 -9.55 -16.28 -8.62
CA PRO A 77 -9.33 -16.48 -10.04
C PRO A 77 -10.08 -17.69 -10.66
N THR A 78 -10.50 -18.65 -9.82
CA THR A 78 -11.28 -19.82 -10.25
C THR A 78 -12.78 -19.50 -10.33
N THR A 79 -13.32 -18.75 -9.37
CA THR A 79 -14.75 -18.43 -9.26
C THR A 79 -15.14 -17.12 -9.96
N PHE A 80 -14.16 -16.27 -10.27
CA PHE A 80 -14.30 -15.01 -11.01
C PHE A 80 -13.25 -14.98 -12.14
N PRO A 81 -13.45 -15.74 -13.23
CA PRO A 81 -12.41 -15.98 -14.22
C PRO A 81 -12.18 -14.77 -15.15
N LEU A 82 -10.95 -14.29 -15.19
CA LEU A 82 -10.44 -13.23 -16.09
C LEU A 82 -9.24 -13.76 -16.91
N PRO A 83 -9.44 -14.66 -17.88
CA PRO A 83 -8.36 -15.21 -18.69
C PRO A 83 -7.48 -14.16 -19.41
N THR A 84 -8.03 -13.01 -19.80
CA THR A 84 -7.30 -11.96 -20.55
C THR A 84 -6.93 -10.75 -19.69
N LEU A 85 -7.84 -10.27 -18.84
CA LEU A 85 -7.57 -9.18 -17.90
C LEU A 85 -6.71 -9.63 -16.71
N GLY A 86 -6.88 -10.87 -16.23
CA GLY A 86 -6.17 -11.41 -15.06
C GLY A 86 -4.64 -11.36 -15.16
N PRO A 87 -4.01 -11.74 -16.30
CA PRO A 87 -2.58 -11.55 -16.51
C PRO A 87 -2.13 -10.08 -16.39
N LYS A 88 -2.95 -9.13 -16.84
CA LYS A 88 -2.64 -7.69 -16.74
C LYS A 88 -2.71 -7.21 -15.29
N LEU A 89 -3.73 -7.64 -14.53
CA LEU A 89 -3.85 -7.35 -13.10
C LEU A 89 -2.68 -7.94 -12.30
N ARG A 90 -2.20 -9.14 -12.66
CA ARG A 90 -0.97 -9.70 -12.08
C ARG A 90 0.28 -8.91 -12.42
N ALA A 91 0.37 -8.34 -13.62
CA ALA A 91 1.47 -7.43 -13.96
C ALA A 91 1.42 -6.16 -13.08
N LEU A 92 0.22 -5.60 -12.85
CA LEU A 92 0.05 -4.49 -11.90
C LEU A 92 0.44 -4.87 -10.47
N SER A 93 0.14 -6.09 -10.02
CA SER A 93 0.62 -6.62 -8.73
C SER A 93 2.14 -6.56 -8.62
N SER A 94 2.86 -7.03 -9.64
CA SER A 94 4.32 -6.95 -9.67
C SER A 94 4.82 -5.50 -9.60
N GLU A 95 4.17 -4.56 -10.30
CA GLU A 95 4.51 -3.13 -10.25
C GLU A 95 4.32 -2.50 -8.86
N LEU A 96 3.44 -3.06 -8.01
CA LEU A 96 3.28 -2.60 -6.63
C LEU A 96 4.49 -2.96 -5.74
N TYR A 97 5.23 -4.03 -6.05
CA TYR A 97 6.39 -4.44 -5.25
C TYR A 97 7.72 -4.01 -5.86
N SER A 98 7.89 -4.16 -7.18
CA SER A 98 9.16 -3.91 -7.85
C SER A 98 9.15 -2.67 -8.75
N GLY A 99 7.97 -2.08 -8.97
CA GLY A 99 7.79 -0.86 -9.75
C GLY A 99 7.60 0.36 -8.84
N ARG A 100 6.65 1.22 -9.21
CA ARG A 100 6.39 2.49 -8.49
C ARG A 100 5.65 2.30 -7.17
N GLY A 101 5.12 1.12 -6.85
CA GLY A 101 4.37 0.93 -5.60
C GLY A 101 2.98 1.56 -5.58
N VAL A 102 2.51 2.06 -6.73
CA VAL A 102 1.17 2.62 -6.89
C VAL A 102 0.63 2.24 -8.26
N CYS A 103 -0.65 1.87 -8.30
CA CYS A 103 -1.40 1.70 -9.52
C CYS A 103 -2.84 2.20 -9.34
N LEU A 104 -3.45 2.68 -10.42
CA LEU A 104 -4.86 3.08 -10.44
C LEU A 104 -5.57 2.39 -11.60
N ILE A 105 -6.63 1.64 -11.32
CA ILE A 105 -7.49 1.07 -12.37
C ILE A 105 -8.66 2.02 -12.62
N ARG A 106 -8.82 2.50 -13.85
CA ARG A 106 -9.93 3.38 -14.29
C ARG A 106 -10.83 2.69 -15.30
N GLY A 107 -12.09 3.12 -15.37
CA GLY A 107 -13.08 2.65 -16.35
C GLY A 107 -14.28 1.91 -15.76
N LEU A 108 -14.28 1.61 -14.45
CA LEU A 108 -15.48 1.20 -13.73
C LEU A 108 -16.32 2.44 -13.40
N GLU A 109 -17.27 2.77 -14.28
CA GLU A 109 -18.12 3.95 -14.12
C GLU A 109 -19.22 3.71 -13.07
N LYS A 110 -19.70 4.82 -12.50
CA LYS A 110 -20.80 4.81 -11.53
C LYS A 110 -22.04 4.18 -12.19
N GLY A 111 -22.71 3.29 -11.45
CA GLY A 111 -23.95 2.63 -11.90
C GLY A 111 -23.74 1.37 -12.75
N MET A 112 -22.50 1.01 -13.10
CA MET A 112 -22.22 -0.27 -13.77
C MET A 112 -22.52 -1.46 -12.85
N TYR A 113 -22.19 -1.34 -11.56
CA TYR A 113 -22.41 -2.37 -10.54
C TYR A 113 -22.80 -1.71 -9.21
N GLU A 114 -23.97 -2.05 -8.69
CA GLU A 114 -24.51 -1.49 -7.45
C GLU A 114 -24.55 -2.54 -6.34
N GLY A 115 -24.62 -2.08 -5.09
CA GLY A 115 -24.70 -2.96 -3.91
C GLY A 115 -23.61 -4.03 -3.90
N GLU A 116 -24.06 -5.27 -3.71
CA GLU A 116 -23.24 -6.49 -3.63
C GLU A 116 -22.47 -6.79 -4.93
N GLU A 117 -23.03 -6.50 -6.10
CA GLU A 117 -22.34 -6.79 -7.37
C GLU A 117 -21.05 -6.00 -7.50
N GLY A 118 -21.05 -4.73 -7.09
CA GLY A 118 -19.84 -3.93 -7.08
C GLY A 118 -18.80 -4.44 -6.07
N MET A 119 -19.26 -4.97 -4.93
CA MET A 119 -18.37 -5.61 -3.94
C MET A 119 -17.74 -6.88 -4.53
N VAL A 120 -18.52 -7.73 -5.19
CA VAL A 120 -18.01 -8.93 -5.88
C VAL A 120 -17.02 -8.56 -6.97
N VAL A 121 -17.29 -7.53 -7.79
CA VAL A 121 -16.36 -7.07 -8.83
C VAL A 121 -15.05 -6.58 -8.22
N PHE A 122 -15.10 -5.79 -7.14
CA PHE A 122 -13.89 -5.37 -6.42
C PHE A 122 -13.09 -6.57 -5.90
N MET A 123 -13.77 -7.53 -5.25
CA MET A 123 -13.16 -8.73 -4.68
C MET A 123 -12.58 -9.67 -5.75
N GLY A 124 -13.25 -9.76 -6.90
CA GLY A 124 -12.80 -10.51 -8.07
C GLY A 124 -11.53 -9.92 -8.67
N LEU A 125 -11.52 -8.61 -8.94
CA LEU A 125 -10.34 -7.91 -9.47
C LEU A 125 -9.15 -7.98 -8.50
N GLN A 126 -9.37 -7.68 -7.22
CA GLN A 126 -8.29 -7.69 -6.23
C GLN A 126 -7.69 -9.09 -6.03
N SER A 127 -8.45 -10.17 -6.29
CA SER A 127 -7.93 -11.55 -6.20
C SER A 127 -6.82 -11.88 -7.20
N TYR A 128 -6.66 -11.06 -8.25
CA TYR A 128 -5.54 -11.13 -9.19
C TYR A 128 -4.36 -10.24 -8.80
N VAL A 129 -4.58 -9.30 -7.86
CA VAL A 129 -3.56 -8.38 -7.35
C VAL A 129 -2.91 -8.97 -6.09
N ALA A 130 -3.72 -9.39 -5.12
CA ALA A 130 -3.28 -10.05 -3.90
C ALA A 130 -4.12 -11.32 -3.65
N GLY A 131 -3.44 -12.43 -3.37
CA GLY A 131 -4.09 -13.73 -3.18
C GLY A 131 -4.85 -13.86 -1.86
N MET A 132 -4.42 -13.11 -0.83
CA MET A 132 -5.02 -13.10 0.50
C MET A 132 -5.74 -11.77 0.74
N LYS A 133 -6.86 -11.83 1.47
CA LYS A 133 -7.67 -10.68 1.85
C LYS A 133 -7.44 -10.39 3.32
N GLY A 134 -7.12 -9.13 3.64
CA GLY A 134 -6.94 -8.70 5.02
C GLY A 134 -8.28 -8.59 5.74
N ARG A 135 -8.39 -9.19 6.93
CA ARG A 135 -9.54 -9.00 7.81
C ARG A 135 -9.54 -7.56 8.33
N GLN A 136 -10.63 -6.84 8.16
CA GLN A 136 -10.77 -5.42 8.50
C GLN A 136 -11.49 -5.17 9.84
N ASP A 137 -12.16 -6.18 10.38
CA ASP A 137 -12.84 -6.06 11.68
C ASP A 137 -12.97 -7.41 12.40
N GLU A 138 -13.43 -7.35 13.65
CA GLU A 138 -13.65 -8.53 14.49
C GLU A 138 -14.74 -9.49 13.96
N ARG A 139 -15.55 -9.08 12.98
CA ARG A 139 -16.58 -9.95 12.38
C ARG A 139 -16.03 -10.78 11.22
N GLY A 140 -14.79 -10.53 10.79
CA GLY A 140 -14.19 -11.25 9.69
C GLY A 140 -14.47 -10.60 8.33
N ASN A 141 -14.98 -9.36 8.30
CA ASN A 141 -15.20 -8.67 7.04
C ASN A 141 -13.87 -8.41 6.33
N MET A 142 -13.85 -8.66 5.03
CA MET A 142 -12.65 -8.55 4.19
C MET A 142 -12.48 -7.17 3.54
N PHE A 143 -13.46 -6.29 3.70
CA PHE A 143 -13.41 -4.88 3.35
C PHE A 143 -14.39 -4.13 4.24
N VAL A 144 -14.25 -2.81 4.29
CA VAL A 144 -15.12 -1.91 5.05
C VAL A 144 -15.57 -0.75 4.17
N HIS A 145 -16.73 -0.18 4.50
CA HIS A 145 -17.19 1.05 3.87
C HIS A 145 -16.57 2.26 4.58
N ILE A 146 -15.84 3.07 3.80
CA ILE A 146 -15.35 4.38 4.23
C ILE A 146 -16.39 5.41 3.80
N THR A 147 -17.21 5.83 4.75
CA THR A 147 -18.31 6.77 4.56
C THR A 147 -18.45 7.62 5.80
N PRO A 148 -18.79 8.92 5.68
CA PRO A 148 -19.08 9.73 6.85
C PRO A 148 -20.20 9.06 7.66
N SER A 149 -19.99 8.85 8.97
CA SER A 149 -21.08 8.40 9.82
C SER A 149 -21.99 9.58 10.15
N ALA A 150 -23.29 9.32 10.21
CA ALA A 150 -24.27 10.28 10.72
C ALA A 150 -24.36 10.26 12.26
N TYR A 151 -23.65 9.33 12.93
CA TYR A 151 -23.68 9.14 14.38
C TYR A 151 -22.35 9.55 15.01
N GLU A 152 -22.39 10.51 15.94
CA GLU A 152 -21.20 11.11 16.57
C GLU A 152 -20.30 10.09 17.28
N ASP A 153 -20.89 9.06 17.91
CA ASP A 153 -20.14 8.01 18.62
C ASP A 153 -19.26 7.15 17.70
N GLU A 154 -19.59 7.06 16.40
CA GLU A 154 -18.81 6.34 15.40
C GLU A 154 -17.84 7.25 14.61
N ALA A 155 -18.02 8.57 14.70
CA ALA A 155 -17.23 9.57 13.95
C ALA A 155 -15.76 9.64 14.41
N ASN A 156 -15.45 9.16 15.62
CA ASN A 156 -14.08 9.08 16.13
C ASN A 156 -13.24 7.98 15.45
N HIS A 157 -13.87 7.04 14.72
CA HIS A 157 -13.12 6.07 13.94
C HIS A 157 -12.70 6.72 12.61
N ALA A 158 -11.41 6.68 12.27
CA ALA A 158 -10.83 7.26 11.05
C ALA A 158 -11.63 6.96 9.76
N ARG A 159 -12.24 5.79 9.65
CA ARG A 159 -13.07 5.35 8.51
C ARG A 159 -14.40 6.09 8.35
N HIS A 160 -14.84 6.81 9.38
CA HIS A 160 -16.11 7.54 9.44
C HIS A 160 -15.95 9.03 9.71
N SER A 161 -14.73 9.47 10.03
CA SER A 161 -14.40 10.88 10.22
C SER A 161 -14.38 11.63 8.88
N MET A 162 -14.68 12.93 8.94
CA MET A 162 -14.50 13.88 7.84
C MET A 162 -13.19 14.69 7.98
N ASP A 163 -12.43 14.45 9.04
CA ASP A 163 -11.16 15.13 9.28
C ASP A 163 -10.04 14.61 8.38
N SER A 164 -9.01 15.44 8.21
CA SER A 164 -7.79 15.02 7.52
C SER A 164 -7.09 13.93 8.31
N LEU A 165 -6.76 12.81 7.65
CA LEU A 165 -5.92 11.78 8.23
C LEU A 165 -4.43 12.10 8.00
N PRO A 166 -3.57 11.86 9.00
CA PRO A 166 -2.12 11.96 8.81
C PRO A 166 -1.64 10.85 7.87
N PHE A 167 -0.45 11.06 7.28
CA PHE A 167 0.23 10.00 6.53
C PHE A 167 0.48 8.78 7.42
N HIS A 168 0.17 7.60 6.90
CA HIS A 168 0.39 6.32 7.56
C HIS A 168 0.61 5.23 6.50
N THR A 169 1.17 4.11 6.95
CA THR A 169 1.16 2.84 6.23
C THR A 169 0.20 1.89 6.93
N GLU A 170 -0.41 0.96 6.20
CA GLU A 170 -1.20 -0.10 6.83
C GLU A 170 -0.25 -1.10 7.51
N ALA A 171 -0.53 -1.45 8.77
CA ALA A 171 0.30 -2.35 9.56
C ALA A 171 0.02 -3.83 9.25
N ASN A 172 -1.20 -4.15 8.80
CA ASN A 172 -1.70 -5.52 8.72
C ASN A 172 -1.76 -6.08 7.29
N GLY A 173 -1.20 -5.39 6.30
CA GLY A 173 -1.24 -5.85 4.91
C GLY A 173 -0.16 -5.24 4.02
N ASP A 174 0.28 -6.03 3.03
CA ASP A 174 1.31 -5.61 2.08
C ASP A 174 0.78 -4.61 1.04
N ILE A 175 -0.51 -4.70 0.71
CA ILE A 175 -1.18 -3.86 -0.29
C ILE A 175 -2.48 -3.31 0.30
N LEU A 176 -2.63 -1.99 0.27
CA LEU A 176 -3.89 -1.30 0.53
C LEU A 176 -4.59 -1.00 -0.80
N ALA A 177 -5.85 -1.43 -0.93
CA ALA A 177 -6.67 -1.14 -2.10
C ALA A 177 -8.03 -0.59 -1.67
N TRP A 178 -8.55 0.36 -2.43
CA TRP A 178 -9.89 0.92 -2.24
C TRP A 178 -10.56 1.18 -3.58
N GLN A 179 -11.89 1.23 -3.56
CA GLN A 179 -12.71 1.61 -4.71
C GLN A 179 -13.50 2.87 -4.37
N THR A 180 -13.34 3.91 -5.17
CA THR A 180 -14.15 5.12 -5.05
C THR A 180 -15.52 4.90 -5.69
N ARG A 181 -16.59 4.86 -4.89
CA ARG A 181 -17.98 4.74 -5.39
C ARG A 181 -18.70 6.08 -5.55
N ALA A 182 -18.27 7.08 -4.79
CA ALA A 182 -18.73 8.46 -4.89
C ALA A 182 -17.58 9.39 -4.49
N ALA A 183 -17.48 10.54 -5.17
CA ALA A 183 -16.54 11.59 -4.80
C ALA A 183 -17.22 12.56 -3.80
N ALA A 184 -16.45 13.08 -2.85
CA ALA A 184 -16.92 14.13 -1.97
C ALA A 184 -17.18 15.43 -2.75
N ALA A 185 -18.15 16.22 -2.30
CA ALA A 185 -18.43 17.53 -2.90
C ALA A 185 -17.28 18.52 -2.70
N GLU A 186 -16.60 18.42 -1.56
CA GLU A 186 -15.40 19.17 -1.20
C GLU A 186 -14.43 18.25 -0.44
N GLY A 187 -13.13 18.48 -0.58
CA GLY A 187 -12.11 17.64 0.07
C GLY A 187 -12.00 16.25 -0.57
N GLY A 188 -11.85 15.21 0.26
CA GLY A 188 -11.79 13.81 -0.19
C GLY A 188 -10.57 13.45 -1.05
N LYS A 189 -9.51 14.25 -1.00
CA LYS A 189 -8.27 14.00 -1.76
C LYS A 189 -7.51 12.84 -1.11
N CYS A 190 -7.12 11.87 -1.92
CA CYS A 190 -6.12 10.88 -1.52
C CYS A 190 -4.73 11.42 -1.89
N ILE A 191 -3.84 11.53 -0.92
CA ILE A 191 -2.47 12.01 -1.10
C ILE A 191 -1.54 10.84 -0.83
N LEU A 192 -0.62 10.59 -1.76
CA LEU A 192 0.38 9.54 -1.66
C LEU A 192 1.77 10.15 -1.57
N SER A 193 2.65 9.49 -0.83
CA SER A 193 4.06 9.86 -0.71
C SER A 193 4.92 8.59 -0.68
N SER A 194 6.10 8.66 -1.29
CA SER A 194 7.06 7.56 -1.24
C SER A 194 7.88 7.61 0.06
N ALA A 195 7.77 6.54 0.86
CA ALA A 195 8.65 6.34 2.01
C ALA A 195 10.14 6.22 1.61
N TYR A 196 10.42 5.71 0.40
CA TYR A 196 11.77 5.58 -0.13
C TYR A 196 12.37 6.95 -0.45
N THR A 197 11.58 7.83 -1.05
CA THR A 197 11.99 9.22 -1.31
C THR A 197 12.15 9.99 0.00
N ALA A 198 11.23 9.82 0.95
CA ALA A 198 11.34 10.43 2.28
C ALA A 198 12.63 9.98 2.99
N TYR A 199 12.95 8.67 2.93
CA TYR A 199 14.22 8.15 3.43
C TYR A 199 15.42 8.81 2.76
N ASN A 200 15.44 8.87 1.43
CA ASN A 200 16.55 9.48 0.68
C ASN A 200 16.75 10.95 1.04
N ILE A 201 15.67 11.70 1.26
CA ILE A 201 15.75 13.09 1.73
C ILE A 201 16.37 13.14 3.12
N LEU A 202 15.82 12.39 4.08
CA LEU A 202 16.30 12.36 5.47
C LEU A 202 17.77 11.91 5.57
N ALA A 203 18.16 10.88 4.81
CA ALA A 203 19.53 10.39 4.80
C ALA A 203 20.54 11.43 4.31
N ASN A 204 20.13 12.33 3.41
CA ASN A 204 20.97 13.40 2.88
C ASN A 204 20.95 14.68 3.71
N THR A 205 19.82 15.01 4.37
CA THR A 205 19.66 16.31 5.05
C THR A 205 19.71 16.23 6.57
N CYS A 206 19.25 15.11 7.16
CA CYS A 206 19.08 14.94 8.61
C CYS A 206 19.35 13.47 9.03
N PRO A 207 20.55 12.91 8.77
CA PRO A 207 20.86 11.50 9.03
C PRO A 207 20.71 11.09 10.52
N GLU A 208 20.81 12.03 11.45
CA GLU A 208 20.54 11.82 12.88
C GLU A 208 19.08 11.40 13.17
N VAL A 209 18.13 11.84 12.34
CA VAL A 209 16.72 11.42 12.44
C VAL A 209 16.58 9.93 12.14
N ILE A 210 17.35 9.41 11.18
CA ILE A 210 17.33 7.98 10.83
C ILE A 210 17.72 7.10 12.02
N HIS A 211 18.66 7.53 12.87
CA HIS A 211 18.98 6.80 14.11
C HIS A 211 17.77 6.69 15.03
N THR A 212 16.99 7.77 15.17
CA THR A 212 15.78 7.75 15.99
C THR A 212 14.71 6.88 15.38
N LEU A 213 14.51 6.96 14.05
CA LEU A 213 13.51 6.16 13.36
C LEU A 213 13.81 4.66 13.36
N ALA A 214 15.08 4.29 13.36
CA ALA A 214 15.53 2.90 13.37
C ALA A 214 15.44 2.21 14.74
N LYS A 215 15.11 2.93 15.82
CA LYS A 215 15.00 2.30 17.14
C LYS A 215 13.78 1.38 17.19
N PRO A 216 13.88 0.21 17.85
CA PRO A 216 12.79 -0.75 17.95
C PRO A 216 11.80 -0.43 19.10
N ASP A 217 11.85 0.77 19.69
CA ASP A 217 11.12 1.15 20.90
C ASP A 217 9.93 2.10 20.62
N TRP A 218 9.36 2.03 19.42
CA TRP A 218 8.17 2.79 19.06
C TRP A 218 6.96 2.33 19.88
N PRO A 219 6.17 3.26 20.46
CA PRO A 219 5.04 2.93 21.34
C PRO A 219 3.78 2.43 20.59
N PHE A 220 3.89 2.18 19.28
CA PHE A 220 2.79 1.81 18.39
C PHE A 220 3.18 0.60 17.51
N ALA A 221 3.54 -0.51 18.15
CA ALA A 221 3.79 -1.79 17.48
C ALA A 221 2.63 -2.77 17.74
#